data_AF-A0AA38JIU2-F1
#
_entry.id   AF-A0AA38JIU2-F1
#
_cell.length_a   1.000
_cell.length_b   1.000
_cell.length_c   1.000
_cell.angle_alpha   90.00
_cell.angle_beta   90.00
_cell.angle_gamma   90.00
#
_symmetry.space_group_name_H-M   'P 1'
#
loop_
_entity.id
_entity.type
_entity.pdbx_description
1 polymer ?
#
loop_
_entity_poly.entity_id
_entity_poly.type
_entity_poly.pdbx_seq_one_letter_code
_entity_poly.pdbx_strand_id
1 'polypeptide(L)'
;MPKLHLKRTPEEEAARRLRKKEKKEAKRRRKEDHYGDNSSSSKRRHRTAAAAEESTDRKWDSYDDDDDDDVNEFIGPIPGPSNHQSDYETLHAELEEQRFREKIAMAFEDDERLDSIEARFNCFAHVPVHWGGRIDSKPRINYDNDEFLAMDPMSMDDEEYAEWIRVGMYRKSHAQEIAEKERLKAERAARRAHEKAVRAETERLEKLAAAERRSRRQEKENQRLELSRSEYHNRWKVLLSNTSADMPQAEIGFDDIPWPILPAFKKSDKKSASDNALSLSLDDFTRGEISTFLFTSSVPSADSSIDTAIGKTNSPSSSSTSAQRLAETEMAKARKDRKEKLRETLLRFHPDKFEGRLMSRVRPDEKVKVTEALAIVVRVLNDLMGEG
;
A
#
# COMPACT_ATOMS: atom_id res chain seq x y z
N MET A 1 -4.90 -50.21 -39.71
CA MET A 1 -3.64 -50.55 -39.01
C MET A 1 -3.50 -49.65 -37.78
N PRO A 2 -3.36 -50.18 -36.56
CA PRO A 2 -3.31 -49.38 -35.33
C PRO A 2 -2.00 -48.56 -35.26
N LYS A 3 -2.12 -47.26 -34.95
CA LYS A 3 -0.97 -46.35 -34.80
C LYS A 3 -0.20 -46.69 -33.52
N LEU A 4 1.06 -47.07 -33.67
CA LEU A 4 1.96 -47.43 -32.56
C LEU A 4 2.37 -46.15 -31.81
N HIS A 5 1.81 -45.95 -30.62
CA HIS A 5 2.22 -44.86 -29.74
C HIS A 5 3.55 -45.21 -29.05
N LEU A 6 4.67 -44.72 -29.58
CA LEU A 6 5.95 -44.80 -28.87
C LEU A 6 5.85 -43.97 -27.58
N LYS A 7 6.27 -44.57 -26.47
CA LYS A 7 6.38 -43.88 -25.18
C LYS A 7 7.41 -42.76 -25.33
N ARG A 8 7.03 -41.56 -24.92
CA ARG A 8 7.91 -40.38 -24.96
C ARG A 8 9.13 -40.60 -24.06
N THR A 9 10.27 -40.07 -24.47
CA THR A 9 11.48 -40.08 -23.65
C THR A 9 11.30 -39.15 -22.44
N PRO A 10 11.96 -39.42 -21.31
CA PRO A 10 11.85 -38.59 -20.10
C PRO A 10 12.26 -37.13 -20.34
N GLU A 11 13.17 -36.90 -21.29
CA GLU A 11 13.58 -35.57 -21.71
C GLU A 11 12.47 -34.81 -22.46
N GLU A 12 11.74 -35.49 -23.35
CA GLU A 12 10.58 -34.91 -24.05
C GLU A 12 9.43 -34.60 -23.07
N GLU A 13 9.27 -35.41 -22.02
CA GLU A 13 8.27 -35.16 -20.97
C GLU A 13 8.63 -33.94 -20.10
N ALA A 14 9.92 -33.74 -19.79
CA ALA A 14 10.40 -32.57 -19.07
C ALA A 14 10.20 -31.28 -19.89
N ALA A 15 10.56 -31.30 -21.18
CA ALA A 15 10.35 -30.17 -22.09
C ALA A 15 8.85 -29.83 -22.22
N ARG A 16 7.99 -30.85 -22.30
CA ARG A 16 6.53 -30.66 -22.33
C ARG A 16 5.99 -30.07 -21.03
N ARG A 17 6.55 -30.43 -19.86
CA ARG A 17 6.18 -29.85 -18.56
C ARG A 17 6.58 -28.38 -18.47
N LEU A 18 7.76 -28.00 -18.96
CA LEU A 18 8.19 -26.59 -19.04
C LEU A 18 7.28 -25.78 -19.96
N ARG A 19 7.05 -26.27 -21.19
CA ARG A 19 6.15 -25.61 -22.15
C ARG A 19 4.72 -25.48 -21.61
N LYS A 20 4.24 -26.46 -20.83
CA LYS A 20 2.92 -26.41 -20.18
C LYS A 20 2.89 -25.40 -19.01
N LYS A 21 3.99 -25.24 -18.26
CA LYS A 21 4.12 -24.20 -17.23
C LYS A 21 4.17 -22.81 -17.84
N GLU A 22 4.99 -22.58 -18.85
CA GLU A 22 5.08 -21.32 -19.59
C GLU A 22 3.73 -20.95 -20.22
N LYS A 23 3.04 -21.90 -20.86
CA LYS A 23 1.70 -21.64 -21.42
C LYS A 23 0.65 -21.31 -20.34
N LYS A 24 0.76 -21.88 -19.14
CA LYS A 24 -0.10 -21.52 -18.00
C LYS A 24 0.24 -20.14 -17.44
N GLU A 25 1.50 -19.81 -17.33
CA GLU A 25 1.98 -18.51 -16.84
C GLU A 25 1.64 -17.38 -17.82
N ALA A 26 1.84 -17.60 -19.12
CA ALA A 26 1.42 -16.68 -20.18
C ALA A 26 -0.11 -16.46 -20.16
N LYS A 27 -0.90 -17.52 -19.88
CA LYS A 27 -2.36 -17.39 -19.67
C LYS A 27 -2.69 -16.60 -18.39
N ARG A 28 -1.92 -16.73 -17.31
CA ARG A 28 -2.10 -15.92 -16.09
C ARG A 28 -1.80 -14.44 -16.34
N ARG A 29 -0.69 -14.12 -17.02
CA ARG A 29 -0.34 -12.74 -17.39
C ARG A 29 -1.43 -12.10 -18.26
N ARG A 30 -1.89 -12.80 -19.30
CA ARG A 30 -3.01 -12.31 -20.12
C ARG A 30 -4.31 -12.13 -19.34
N LYS A 31 -4.57 -12.97 -18.33
CA LYS A 31 -5.75 -12.81 -17.47
C LYS A 31 -5.59 -11.64 -16.50
N GLU A 32 -4.38 -11.35 -16.03
CA GLU A 32 -4.10 -10.23 -15.13
C GLU A 32 -4.19 -8.88 -15.87
N ASP A 33 -3.67 -8.81 -17.09
CA ASP A 33 -3.77 -7.62 -17.95
C ASP A 33 -5.23 -7.37 -18.39
N HIS A 34 -6.04 -8.42 -18.54
CA HIS A 34 -7.45 -8.30 -18.93
C HIS A 34 -8.40 -7.92 -17.78
N TYR A 35 -7.94 -7.90 -16.52
CA TYR A 35 -8.72 -7.47 -15.35
C TYR A 35 -8.31 -6.08 -14.82
N GLY A 36 -7.27 -5.46 -15.39
CA GLY A 36 -6.72 -4.17 -14.94
C GLY A 36 -7.31 -2.91 -15.60
N ASP A 37 -8.08 -3.05 -16.67
CA ASP A 37 -8.69 -1.91 -17.37
C ASP A 37 -10.13 -2.24 -17.78
N ASN A 38 -11.04 -1.66 -17.00
CA ASN A 38 -12.46 -1.41 -17.25
C ASN A 38 -13.35 -2.49 -17.90
N SER A 39 -14.45 -2.74 -17.18
CA SER A 39 -15.78 -2.91 -17.76
C SER A 39 -16.06 -4.21 -18.51
N SER A 40 -16.98 -4.97 -17.91
CA SER A 40 -18.01 -5.74 -18.61
C SER A 40 -17.54 -6.80 -19.61
N SER A 41 -17.74 -8.07 -19.27
CA SER A 41 -18.59 -8.96 -20.09
C SER A 41 -18.54 -10.42 -19.60
N SER A 42 -19.72 -11.04 -19.61
CA SER A 42 -19.91 -12.47 -19.89
C SER A 42 -19.61 -13.48 -18.78
N LYS A 43 -20.46 -13.48 -17.73
CA LYS A 43 -20.95 -14.77 -17.21
C LYS A 43 -22.11 -15.22 -18.10
N ARG A 44 -21.81 -16.25 -18.90
CA ARG A 44 -22.74 -17.24 -19.42
C ARG A 44 -23.90 -17.45 -18.42
N ARG A 45 -25.08 -16.95 -18.78
CA ARG A 45 -26.34 -17.33 -18.13
C ARG A 45 -26.60 -18.80 -18.44
N HIS A 46 -26.42 -19.69 -17.47
CA HIS A 46 -27.32 -20.82 -17.35
C HIS A 46 -28.61 -20.30 -16.71
N ARG A 47 -29.64 -20.07 -17.54
CA ARG A 47 -31.01 -20.45 -17.16
C ARG A 47 -30.97 -21.98 -16.96
N THR A 48 -31.61 -22.58 -15.97
CA THR A 48 -33.02 -22.46 -15.62
C THR A 48 -33.26 -22.86 -14.16
N ALA A 49 -34.32 -22.30 -13.58
CA ALA A 49 -34.91 -22.72 -12.33
C ALA A 49 -35.63 -24.08 -12.46
N ALA A 50 -35.66 -24.77 -11.32
CA ALA A 50 -36.65 -25.74 -10.85
C ALA A 50 -37.79 -26.17 -11.81
N ALA A 51 -37.79 -27.45 -12.18
CA ALA A 51 -38.99 -28.29 -12.22
C ALA A 51 -38.59 -29.77 -12.18
N ALA A 52 -39.15 -30.46 -11.19
CA ALA A 52 -39.57 -31.87 -11.15
C ALA A 52 -38.94 -32.91 -12.09
N GLU A 53 -38.46 -33.96 -11.42
CA GLU A 53 -38.55 -35.38 -11.78
C GLU A 53 -37.83 -35.95 -13.02
N GLU A 54 -37.34 -37.17 -12.77
CA GLU A 54 -37.25 -38.29 -13.72
C GLU A 54 -36.09 -38.30 -14.75
N SER A 55 -35.11 -39.15 -14.42
CA SER A 55 -34.56 -40.17 -15.32
C SER A 55 -33.40 -39.86 -16.27
N THR A 56 -32.50 -40.85 -16.27
CA THR A 56 -31.52 -41.26 -17.29
C THR A 56 -30.22 -40.47 -17.46
N ASP A 57 -29.17 -41.03 -16.86
CA ASP A 57 -28.14 -41.76 -17.61
C ASP A 57 -27.74 -41.18 -18.98
N ARG A 58 -26.59 -40.49 -19.04
CA ARG A 58 -25.75 -40.27 -20.24
C ARG A 58 -24.45 -39.61 -19.80
N LYS A 59 -23.43 -40.41 -19.51
CA LYS A 59 -22.38 -40.85 -20.45
C LYS A 59 -21.60 -39.67 -21.04
N TRP A 60 -20.46 -39.43 -20.43
CA TRP A 60 -19.36 -38.65 -20.96
C TRP A 60 -18.78 -39.33 -22.21
N ASP A 61 -18.90 -38.66 -23.34
CA ASP A 61 -18.17 -38.82 -24.60
C ASP A 61 -18.38 -37.48 -25.32
N SER A 62 -17.52 -36.89 -26.15
CA SER A 62 -16.13 -37.01 -26.59
C SER A 62 -16.00 -35.99 -27.75
N TYR A 63 -14.80 -35.85 -28.35
CA TYR A 63 -14.50 -35.13 -29.61
C TYR A 63 -14.48 -33.58 -29.52
N ASP A 64 -13.39 -32.86 -29.81
CA ASP A 64 -12.37 -32.98 -30.88
C ASP A 64 -12.99 -32.87 -32.27
N ASP A 65 -13.11 -31.64 -32.77
CA ASP A 65 -13.08 -31.37 -34.21
C ASP A 65 -12.52 -29.96 -34.46
N ASP A 66 -11.54 -29.95 -35.37
CA ASP A 66 -10.98 -28.81 -36.09
C ASP A 66 -12.00 -28.32 -37.15
N ASP A 67 -11.57 -27.32 -37.93
CA ASP A 67 -12.10 -26.84 -39.22
C ASP A 67 -12.99 -25.58 -39.26
N ASP A 68 -12.32 -24.54 -39.78
CA ASP A 68 -12.65 -23.72 -40.96
C ASP A 68 -13.72 -22.61 -40.92
N ASP A 69 -13.21 -21.43 -41.30
CA ASP A 69 -13.79 -20.40 -42.18
C ASP A 69 -15.31 -20.24 -42.23
N ASP A 70 -15.82 -19.11 -41.70
CA ASP A 70 -16.82 -18.37 -42.48
C ASP A 70 -16.87 -16.87 -42.15
N VAL A 71 -16.93 -16.10 -43.21
CA VAL A 71 -16.95 -14.64 -43.27
C VAL A 71 -18.41 -14.22 -43.09
N ASN A 72 -18.80 -13.63 -41.96
CA ASN A 72 -20.12 -13.01 -41.89
C ASN A 72 -20.17 -11.72 -41.05
N GLU A 73 -20.57 -10.68 -41.76
CA GLU A 73 -20.74 -9.28 -41.37
C GLU A 73 -21.95 -9.15 -40.44
N PHE A 74 -21.75 -9.25 -39.13
CA PHE A 74 -22.83 -9.15 -38.14
C PHE A 74 -22.95 -7.73 -37.57
N ILE A 75 -23.97 -7.01 -38.06
CA ILE A 75 -24.43 -5.72 -37.54
C ILE A 75 -24.94 -5.92 -36.10
N GLY A 76 -24.22 -5.37 -35.12
CA GLY A 76 -24.54 -5.49 -33.70
C GLY A 76 -25.68 -4.57 -33.23
N PRO A 77 -26.49 -4.99 -32.24
CA PRO A 77 -27.66 -4.25 -31.77
C PRO A 77 -27.29 -3.07 -30.86
N ILE A 78 -28.09 -2.00 -30.97
CA ILE A 78 -27.98 -0.75 -30.20
C ILE A 78 -28.25 -1.02 -28.71
N PRO A 79 -27.35 -0.65 -27.77
CA PRO A 79 -27.55 -0.89 -26.34
C PRO A 79 -28.57 0.10 -25.74
N GLY A 80 -29.58 -0.44 -25.05
CA GLY A 80 -30.56 0.33 -24.29
C GLY A 80 -30.01 0.93 -22.99
N PRO A 81 -30.74 1.88 -22.36
CA PRO A 81 -30.29 2.62 -21.18
C PRO A 81 -30.18 1.71 -19.96
N SER A 82 -28.98 1.58 -19.42
CA SER A 82 -28.69 0.77 -18.23
C SER A 82 -29.07 1.51 -16.95
N ASN A 83 -29.99 0.93 -16.19
CA ASN A 83 -30.19 1.25 -14.78
C ASN A 83 -28.97 0.72 -14.00
N HIS A 84 -27.92 1.54 -13.94
CA HIS A 84 -26.74 1.32 -13.13
C HIS A 84 -27.05 1.69 -11.68
N GLN A 85 -27.78 0.82 -10.98
CA GLN A 85 -27.73 0.81 -9.51
C GLN A 85 -26.31 0.39 -9.14
N SER A 86 -25.58 1.34 -8.59
CA SER A 86 -24.15 1.27 -8.37
C SER A 86 -23.82 0.14 -7.38
N ASP A 87 -22.72 -0.59 -7.62
CA ASP A 87 -22.16 -1.68 -6.81
C ASP A 87 -21.69 -1.24 -5.40
N TYR A 88 -22.52 -0.48 -4.68
CA TYR A 88 -22.22 0.03 -3.34
C TYR A 88 -22.14 -1.09 -2.32
N GLU A 89 -22.97 -2.13 -2.45
CA GLU A 89 -22.94 -3.29 -1.56
C GLU A 89 -21.66 -4.12 -1.74
N THR A 90 -21.17 -4.25 -2.98
CA THR A 90 -19.93 -4.99 -3.28
C THR A 90 -18.70 -4.25 -2.74
N LEU A 91 -18.65 -2.92 -2.92
CA LEU A 91 -17.59 -2.08 -2.35
C LEU A 91 -17.61 -2.07 -0.82
N HIS A 92 -18.81 -2.10 -0.22
CA HIS A 92 -18.96 -2.20 1.23
C HIS A 92 -18.47 -3.57 1.74
N ALA A 93 -18.84 -4.66 1.06
CA ALA A 93 -18.39 -6.00 1.40
C ALA A 93 -16.87 -6.18 1.26
N GLU A 94 -16.24 -5.59 0.23
CA GLU A 94 -14.79 -5.66 0.06
C GLU A 94 -14.03 -4.85 1.12
N LEU A 95 -14.52 -3.65 1.47
CA LEU A 95 -13.96 -2.87 2.57
C LEU A 95 -14.15 -3.56 3.93
N GLU A 96 -15.28 -4.23 4.12
CA GLU A 96 -15.57 -4.99 5.32
C GLU A 96 -14.73 -6.27 5.41
N GLU A 97 -14.47 -6.95 4.28
CA GLU A 97 -13.55 -8.09 4.21
C GLU A 97 -12.10 -7.65 4.45
N GLN A 98 -11.66 -6.50 3.93
CA GLN A 98 -10.33 -5.95 4.22
C GLN A 98 -10.18 -5.59 5.70
N ARG A 99 -11.17 -4.91 6.29
CA ARG A 99 -11.19 -4.64 7.73
C ARG A 99 -11.20 -5.94 8.54
N PHE A 100 -11.91 -6.96 8.09
CA PHE A 100 -11.95 -8.26 8.75
C PHE A 100 -10.58 -8.95 8.70
N ARG A 101 -9.89 -8.93 7.55
CA ARG A 101 -8.54 -9.49 7.41
C ARG A 101 -7.51 -8.71 8.23
N GLU A 102 -7.57 -7.39 8.22
CA GLU A 102 -6.70 -6.55 9.07
C GLU A 102 -6.97 -6.80 10.55
N LYS A 103 -8.24 -6.94 10.95
CA LYS A 103 -8.61 -7.27 12.32
C LYS A 103 -8.11 -8.65 12.74
N ILE A 104 -8.15 -9.65 11.86
CA ILE A 104 -7.56 -10.97 12.14
C ILE A 104 -6.03 -10.89 12.19
N ALA A 105 -5.38 -10.17 11.27
CA ALA A 105 -3.92 -10.01 11.28
C ALA A 105 -3.43 -9.31 12.55
N MET A 106 -4.11 -8.23 12.96
CA MET A 106 -3.79 -7.49 14.18
C MET A 106 -4.06 -8.33 15.44
N ALA A 107 -5.09 -9.19 15.42
CA ALA A 107 -5.34 -10.13 16.52
C ALA A 107 -4.24 -11.18 16.68
N PHE A 108 -3.61 -11.64 15.58
CA PHE A 108 -2.47 -12.55 15.64
C PHE A 108 -1.16 -11.85 16.05
N GLU A 109 -0.99 -10.57 15.69
CA GLU A 109 0.19 -9.79 16.08
C GLU A 109 0.20 -9.46 17.59
N ASP A 110 -0.98 -9.27 18.20
CA ASP A 110 -1.11 -9.09 19.65
C ASP A 110 -1.05 -10.42 20.44
N ASP A 111 -1.21 -11.59 19.79
CA ASP A 111 -1.08 -12.91 20.43
C ASP A 111 0.38 -13.34 20.63
N GLU A 112 1.35 -12.77 19.90
CA GLU A 112 2.79 -12.89 20.25
C GLU A 112 3.11 -12.24 21.61
N ARG A 113 2.20 -11.39 22.12
CA ARG A 113 2.30 -10.81 23.46
C ARG A 113 2.02 -11.84 24.55
N LEU A 114 1.20 -12.88 24.31
CA LEU A 114 0.91 -13.91 25.31
C LEU A 114 2.15 -14.76 25.61
N ASP A 115 2.94 -15.11 24.60
CA ASP A 115 4.25 -15.77 24.80
C ASP A 115 5.23 -14.86 25.56
N SER A 116 5.19 -13.54 25.31
CA SER A 116 6.00 -12.56 26.04
C SER A 116 5.57 -12.36 27.50
N ILE A 117 4.25 -12.43 27.77
CA ILE A 117 3.67 -12.30 29.11
C ILE A 117 3.88 -13.60 29.89
N GLU A 118 3.76 -14.77 29.25
CA GLU A 118 4.05 -16.07 29.86
C GLU A 118 5.55 -16.21 30.17
N ALA A 119 6.44 -15.80 29.26
CA ALA A 119 7.87 -15.71 29.54
C ALA A 119 8.17 -14.75 30.71
N ARG A 120 7.42 -13.66 30.82
CA ARG A 120 7.59 -12.66 31.89
C ARG A 120 6.96 -13.09 33.23
N PHE A 121 5.90 -13.90 33.23
CA PHE A 121 5.35 -14.50 34.46
C PHE A 121 6.24 -15.64 34.96
N ASN A 122 6.78 -16.44 34.05
CA ASN A 122 7.72 -17.50 34.38
C ASN A 122 9.06 -16.97 34.94
N CYS A 123 9.46 -15.74 34.62
CA CYS A 123 10.69 -15.15 35.19
C CYS A 123 10.49 -14.53 36.59
N PHE A 124 9.26 -14.26 37.04
CA PHE A 124 8.98 -13.72 38.39
C PHE A 124 8.57 -14.78 39.41
N ALA A 125 8.14 -15.96 38.98
CA ALA A 125 7.91 -17.10 39.86
C ALA A 125 9.21 -17.89 40.09
N HIS A 126 10.22 -17.27 40.71
CA HIS A 126 11.32 -18.01 41.32
C HIS A 126 10.79 -18.72 42.58
N VAL A 127 9.91 -19.71 42.38
CA VAL A 127 9.50 -20.64 43.43
C VAL A 127 10.75 -21.48 43.71
N PRO A 128 11.32 -21.44 44.93
CA PRO A 128 12.45 -22.27 45.27
C PRO A 128 12.14 -23.74 44.93
N VAL A 129 13.08 -24.41 44.28
CA VAL A 129 12.92 -25.75 43.67
C VAL A 129 12.35 -26.79 44.64
N HIS A 130 12.53 -26.60 45.95
CA HIS A 130 12.03 -27.49 46.99
C HIS A 130 10.55 -27.30 47.40
N TRP A 131 9.86 -26.20 47.02
CA TRP A 131 8.43 -25.96 47.32
C TRP A 131 7.51 -26.14 46.12
N GLY A 132 8.03 -26.02 44.90
CA GLY A 132 7.30 -26.39 43.69
C GLY A 132 7.38 -27.89 43.49
N GLY A 133 6.44 -28.66 44.03
CA GLY A 133 6.33 -30.12 43.90
C GLY A 133 6.11 -30.64 42.46
N ARG A 134 6.83 -30.11 41.47
CA ARG A 134 7.04 -30.74 40.17
C ARG A 134 8.41 -31.40 40.17
N ILE A 135 8.41 -32.71 40.36
CA ILE A 135 9.54 -33.60 40.05
C ILE A 135 9.92 -33.50 38.55
N ASP A 136 9.08 -32.83 37.73
CA ASP A 136 9.23 -32.66 36.28
C ASP A 136 10.19 -31.56 35.82
N SER A 137 10.88 -30.83 36.71
CA SER A 137 11.88 -29.81 36.31
C SER A 137 13.32 -30.22 36.58
N LYS A 138 13.65 -31.52 36.57
CA LYS A 138 14.97 -31.87 36.03
C LYS A 138 15.01 -31.24 34.63
N PRO A 139 16.00 -30.38 34.27
CA PRO A 139 16.10 -29.88 32.91
C PRO A 139 15.94 -31.10 32.02
N ARG A 140 14.95 -31.12 31.11
CA ARG A 140 14.78 -32.24 30.19
C ARG A 140 16.13 -32.37 29.52
N ILE A 141 16.92 -33.35 29.96
CA ILE A 141 18.24 -33.62 29.43
C ILE A 141 17.92 -33.87 27.98
N ASN A 142 18.35 -32.95 27.13
CA ASN A 142 18.03 -33.03 25.73
C ASN A 142 18.92 -34.14 25.20
N TYR A 143 18.42 -35.39 25.25
CA TYR A 143 19.16 -36.61 24.91
C TYR A 143 19.67 -36.59 23.45
N ASP A 144 19.22 -35.60 22.66
CA ASP A 144 19.70 -35.26 21.33
C ASP A 144 21.07 -34.53 21.33
N ASN A 145 21.52 -33.94 22.44
CA ASN A 145 22.84 -33.31 22.56
C ASN A 145 23.84 -34.30 23.21
N ASP A 146 25.06 -34.37 22.66
CA ASP A 146 26.16 -35.21 23.17
C ASP A 146 26.66 -34.83 24.58
N GLU A 147 26.08 -33.79 25.17
CA GLU A 147 26.38 -33.30 26.51
C GLU A 147 26.11 -34.34 27.60
N PHE A 148 25.09 -35.20 27.43
CA PHE A 148 24.80 -36.29 28.37
C PHE A 148 25.87 -37.40 28.37
N LEU A 149 26.57 -37.61 27.24
CA LEU A 149 27.67 -38.58 27.16
C LEU A 149 29.01 -38.01 27.65
N ALA A 150 29.16 -36.69 27.64
CA ALA A 150 30.37 -36.02 28.09
C ALA A 150 30.45 -35.89 29.62
N MET A 151 29.37 -36.16 30.34
CA MET A 151 29.32 -36.11 31.79
C MET A 151 30.06 -37.31 32.42
N ASP A 152 30.90 -37.04 33.43
CA ASP A 152 31.76 -38.04 34.06
C ASP A 152 30.92 -39.12 34.78
N PRO A 153 31.00 -40.41 34.38
CA PRO A 153 30.20 -41.47 34.95
C PRO A 153 30.36 -41.65 36.46
N MET A 154 31.46 -41.18 37.06
CA MET A 154 31.71 -41.26 38.52
C MET A 154 30.92 -40.26 39.35
N SER A 155 30.28 -39.28 38.71
CA SER A 155 29.47 -38.25 39.37
C SER A 155 27.96 -38.45 39.18
N MET A 156 27.55 -39.46 38.40
CA MET A 156 26.14 -39.82 38.20
C MET A 156 25.64 -40.73 39.34
N ASP A 157 24.34 -40.64 39.64
CA ASP A 157 23.70 -41.63 40.49
C ASP A 157 23.56 -42.99 39.77
N ASP A 158 23.31 -44.06 40.52
CA ASP A 158 23.28 -45.42 39.97
C ASP A 158 22.19 -45.62 38.89
N GLU A 159 21.09 -44.85 38.97
CA GLU A 159 19.99 -44.89 37.99
C GLU A 159 20.38 -44.15 36.70
N GLU A 160 20.99 -42.97 36.81
CA GLU A 160 21.53 -42.18 35.71
C GLU A 160 22.69 -42.92 35.02
N TYR A 161 23.52 -43.63 35.77
CA TYR A 161 24.56 -44.51 35.23
C TYR A 161 23.95 -45.69 34.43
N ALA A 162 22.90 -46.33 34.95
CA ALA A 162 22.21 -47.40 34.24
C ALA A 162 21.57 -46.89 32.92
N GLU A 163 21.01 -45.68 32.93
CA GLU A 163 20.53 -45.01 31.72
C GLU A 163 21.67 -44.65 30.76
N TRP A 164 22.78 -44.14 31.26
CA TRP A 164 23.98 -43.83 30.46
C TRP A 164 24.50 -45.07 29.72
N ILE A 165 24.57 -46.22 30.40
CA ILE A 165 24.94 -47.50 29.78
C ILE A 165 23.92 -47.91 28.71
N ARG A 166 22.62 -47.81 29.00
CA ARG A 166 21.55 -48.17 28.04
C ARG A 166 21.60 -47.29 26.79
N VAL A 167 21.77 -45.98 26.96
CA VAL A 167 21.88 -45.00 25.88
C VAL A 167 23.19 -45.19 25.10
N GLY A 168 24.31 -45.42 25.78
CA GLY A 168 25.61 -45.69 25.17
C GLY A 168 25.59 -46.98 24.33
N MET A 169 24.92 -48.03 24.81
CA MET A 169 24.72 -49.26 24.06
C MET A 169 23.80 -49.06 22.84
N TYR A 170 22.70 -48.32 23.00
CA TYR A 170 21.79 -48.00 21.89
C TYR A 170 22.48 -47.21 20.78
N ARG A 171 23.26 -46.18 21.14
CA ARG A 171 24.03 -45.38 20.17
C ARG A 171 25.07 -46.22 19.42
N LYS A 172 25.72 -47.18 20.09
CA LYS A 172 26.66 -48.10 19.44
C LYS A 172 25.99 -49.06 18.47
N SER A 173 24.79 -49.58 18.78
CA SER A 173 24.06 -50.49 17.90
C SER A 173 23.28 -49.78 16.79
N HIS A 174 22.85 -48.53 17.00
CA HIS A 174 22.05 -47.74 16.06
C HIS A 174 22.83 -46.53 15.50
N ALA A 175 24.17 -46.60 15.49
CA ALA A 175 25.02 -45.51 14.98
C ALA A 175 24.66 -45.12 13.53
N GLN A 176 24.31 -46.11 12.69
CA GLN A 176 23.90 -45.88 11.31
C GLN A 176 22.55 -45.15 11.22
N GLU A 177 21.57 -45.54 12.05
CA GLU A 177 20.24 -44.91 12.09
C GLU A 177 20.32 -43.45 12.55
N ILE A 178 21.16 -43.16 13.55
CA ILE A 178 21.39 -41.81 14.05
C ILE A 178 22.01 -40.94 12.97
N ALA A 179 23.05 -41.43 12.29
CA ALA A 179 23.68 -40.70 11.18
C ALA A 179 22.69 -40.42 10.04
N GLU A 180 21.82 -41.37 9.70
CA GLU A 180 20.77 -41.15 8.70
C GLU A 180 19.74 -40.10 9.16
N LYS A 181 19.31 -40.15 10.43
CA LYS A 181 18.40 -39.18 11.03
C LYS A 181 19.00 -37.77 11.05
N GLU A 182 20.29 -37.65 11.32
CA GLU A 182 21.02 -36.38 11.24
C GLU A 182 21.10 -35.85 9.82
N ARG A 183 21.41 -36.70 8.84
CA ARG A 183 21.39 -36.30 7.41
C ARG A 183 20.01 -35.81 6.98
N LEU A 184 18.94 -36.49 7.40
CA LEU A 184 17.56 -36.09 7.11
C LEU A 184 17.19 -34.76 7.80
N LYS A 185 17.63 -34.56 9.05
CA LYS A 185 17.43 -33.29 9.78
C LYS A 185 18.18 -32.15 9.11
N ALA A 186 19.42 -32.39 8.69
CA ALA A 186 20.25 -31.42 7.96
C ALA A 186 19.64 -31.07 6.59
N GLU A 187 19.15 -32.05 5.83
CA GLU A 187 18.47 -31.82 4.54
C GLU A 187 17.20 -30.99 4.72
N ARG A 188 16.36 -31.33 5.72
CA ARG A 188 15.15 -30.55 6.02
C ARG A 188 15.49 -29.13 6.47
N ALA A 189 16.54 -28.95 7.27
CA ALA A 189 17.02 -27.63 7.68
C ALA A 189 17.53 -26.83 6.46
N ALA A 190 18.28 -27.46 5.56
CA ALA A 190 18.75 -26.84 4.32
C ALA A 190 17.58 -26.43 3.41
N ARG A 191 16.55 -27.28 3.27
CA ARG A 191 15.34 -26.95 2.50
C ARG A 191 14.59 -25.76 3.10
N ARG A 192 14.42 -25.73 4.42
CA ARG A 192 13.78 -24.60 5.13
C ARG A 192 14.59 -23.32 4.98
N ALA A 193 15.92 -23.40 5.07
CA ALA A 193 16.80 -22.26 4.88
C ALA A 193 16.71 -21.70 3.46
N HIS A 194 16.69 -22.56 2.45
CA HIS A 194 16.51 -22.16 1.05
C HIS A 194 15.13 -21.52 0.81
N GLU A 195 14.05 -22.14 1.30
CA GLU A 195 12.71 -21.56 1.20
C GLU A 195 12.61 -20.19 1.88
N LYS A 196 13.22 -20.05 3.07
CA LYS A 196 13.29 -18.78 3.78
C LYS A 196 14.09 -17.72 3.01
N ALA A 197 15.19 -18.10 2.36
CA ALA A 197 15.98 -17.21 1.53
C ALA A 197 15.18 -16.72 0.31
N VAL A 198 14.49 -17.63 -0.39
CA VAL A 198 13.61 -17.28 -1.51
C VAL A 198 12.49 -16.35 -1.06
N ARG A 199 11.86 -16.64 0.09
CA ARG A 199 10.79 -15.79 0.63
C ARG A 199 11.29 -14.38 0.95
N ALA A 200 12.44 -14.26 1.60
CA ALA A 200 13.04 -12.96 1.93
C ALA A 200 13.41 -12.15 0.66
N GLU A 201 13.87 -12.82 -0.40
CA GLU A 201 14.14 -12.16 -1.69
C GLU A 201 12.85 -11.65 -2.34
N THR A 202 11.79 -12.46 -2.35
CA THR A 202 10.48 -12.04 -2.89
C THR A 202 9.88 -10.87 -2.11
N GLU A 203 9.98 -10.90 -0.79
CA GLU A 203 9.49 -9.82 0.08
C GLU A 203 10.28 -8.53 -0.15
N ARG A 204 11.61 -8.63 -0.34
CA ARG A 204 12.44 -7.47 -0.66
C ARG A 204 12.05 -6.83 -2.01
N LEU A 205 11.79 -7.64 -3.03
CA LEU A 205 11.34 -7.15 -4.34
C LEU A 205 9.93 -6.53 -4.26
N GLU A 206 9.02 -7.14 -3.51
CA GLU A 206 7.67 -6.61 -3.30
C GLU A 206 7.69 -5.26 -2.55
N LYS A 207 8.53 -5.14 -1.52
CA LYS A 207 8.71 -3.88 -0.78
C LYS A 207 9.22 -2.75 -1.69
N LEU A 208 10.14 -3.05 -2.60
CA LEU A 208 10.63 -2.09 -3.60
C LEU A 208 9.52 -1.67 -4.58
N ALA A 209 8.75 -2.62 -5.10
CA ALA A 209 7.64 -2.35 -6.01
C ALA A 209 6.51 -1.54 -5.32
N ALA A 210 6.23 -1.82 -4.04
CA ALA A 210 5.26 -1.05 -3.26
C ALA A 210 5.73 0.38 -3.01
N ALA A 211 7.02 0.58 -2.71
CA ALA A 211 7.61 1.91 -2.56
C ALA A 211 7.55 2.71 -3.87
N GLU A 212 7.85 2.08 -5.01
CA GLU A 212 7.73 2.70 -6.33
C GLU A 212 6.29 3.15 -6.64
N ARG A 213 5.29 2.29 -6.35
CA ARG A 213 3.87 2.65 -6.51
C ARG A 213 3.47 3.84 -5.63
N ARG A 214 3.97 3.91 -4.40
CA ARG A 214 3.72 5.05 -3.49
C ARG A 214 4.35 6.32 -4.05
N SER A 215 5.61 6.26 -4.49
CA SER A 215 6.31 7.39 -5.12
C SER A 215 5.56 7.91 -6.35
N ARG A 216 5.12 7.00 -7.24
CA ARG A 216 4.35 7.37 -8.44
C ARG A 216 3.00 8.03 -8.11
N ARG A 217 2.34 7.63 -7.01
CA ARG A 217 1.10 8.29 -6.54
C ARG A 217 1.38 9.70 -6.06
N GLN A 218 2.43 9.89 -5.25
CA GLN A 218 2.86 11.20 -4.76
C GLN A 218 3.29 12.12 -5.90
N GLU A 219 4.02 11.61 -6.89
CA GLU A 219 4.41 12.41 -8.06
C GLU A 219 3.19 12.89 -8.85
N LYS A 220 2.21 12.01 -9.11
CA LYS A 220 0.96 12.39 -9.78
C LYS A 220 0.19 13.45 -8.98
N GLU A 221 0.16 13.33 -7.66
CA GLU A 221 -0.45 14.34 -6.80
C GLU A 221 0.29 15.67 -6.90
N ASN A 222 1.62 15.66 -6.80
CA ASN A 222 2.44 16.86 -6.98
C ASN A 222 2.25 17.51 -8.36
N GLN A 223 2.15 16.71 -9.43
CA GLN A 223 1.85 17.21 -10.77
C GLN A 223 0.47 17.87 -10.84
N ARG A 224 -0.56 17.27 -10.22
CA ARG A 224 -1.90 17.89 -10.13
C ARG A 224 -1.89 19.21 -9.38
N LEU A 225 -1.11 19.29 -8.30
CA LEU A 225 -0.96 20.51 -7.52
C LEU A 225 -0.23 21.60 -8.32
N GLU A 226 0.80 21.24 -9.08
CA GLU A 226 1.55 22.17 -9.92
C GLU A 226 0.69 22.70 -11.09
N LEU A 227 -0.14 21.84 -11.69
CA LEU A 227 -1.15 22.27 -12.65
C LEU A 227 -2.14 23.25 -12.01
N SER A 228 -2.64 22.95 -10.81
CA SER A 228 -3.55 23.85 -10.08
C SER A 228 -2.91 25.22 -9.79
N ARG A 229 -1.62 25.25 -9.47
CA ARG A 229 -0.87 26.51 -9.30
C ARG A 229 -0.70 27.26 -10.61
N SER A 230 -0.37 26.55 -11.69
CA SER A 230 -0.25 27.15 -13.01
C SER A 230 -1.57 27.79 -13.45
N GLU A 231 -2.70 27.11 -13.20
CA GLU A 231 -4.04 27.66 -13.41
C GLU A 231 -4.31 28.90 -12.55
N TYR A 232 -3.97 28.87 -11.26
CA TYR A 232 -4.07 30.04 -10.37
C TYR A 232 -3.34 31.25 -10.92
N HIS A 233 -2.09 31.07 -11.37
CA HIS A 233 -1.30 32.15 -11.96
C HIS A 233 -1.88 32.62 -13.30
N ASN A 234 -2.35 31.70 -14.14
CA ASN A 234 -2.97 32.03 -15.43
C ASN A 234 -4.28 32.83 -15.23
N ARG A 235 -5.14 32.42 -14.30
CA ARG A 235 -6.38 33.15 -13.96
C ARG A 235 -6.06 34.55 -13.44
N TRP A 236 -5.07 34.69 -12.55
CA TRP A 236 -4.60 36.00 -12.12
C TRP A 236 -4.12 36.87 -13.28
N LYS A 237 -3.36 36.30 -14.22
CA LYS A 237 -2.88 37.01 -15.40
C LYS A 237 -4.04 37.50 -16.28
N VAL A 238 -5.04 36.65 -16.53
CA VAL A 238 -6.24 36.99 -17.31
C VAL A 238 -7.08 38.09 -16.63
N LEU A 239 -7.26 38.00 -15.31
CA LEU A 239 -8.01 39.02 -14.56
C LEU A 239 -7.33 40.39 -14.64
N LEU A 240 -6.01 40.42 -14.47
CA LEU A 240 -5.22 41.64 -14.52
C LEU A 240 -5.11 42.21 -15.94
N SER A 241 -5.01 41.38 -16.99
CA SER A 241 -4.96 41.86 -18.38
C SER A 241 -6.28 42.50 -18.83
N ASN A 242 -7.41 42.02 -18.32
CA ASN A 242 -8.74 42.52 -18.68
C ASN A 242 -9.12 43.82 -17.95
N THR A 243 -8.17 44.48 -17.27
CA THR A 243 -8.42 45.73 -16.52
C THR A 243 -8.15 46.98 -17.36
N SER A 244 -7.85 46.85 -18.66
CA SER A 244 -7.72 48.00 -19.56
C SER A 244 -9.06 48.75 -19.70
N ALA A 245 -9.02 50.07 -19.52
CA ALA A 245 -10.19 50.94 -19.37
C ALA A 245 -11.15 51.01 -20.58
N ASP A 246 -10.80 50.38 -21.71
CA ASP A 246 -11.48 50.54 -23.00
C ASP A 246 -12.49 49.42 -23.32
N MET A 247 -12.58 48.38 -22.48
CA MET A 247 -13.48 47.24 -22.70
C MET A 247 -14.64 47.24 -21.70
N PRO A 248 -15.86 46.88 -22.13
CA PRO A 248 -16.99 46.69 -21.21
C PRO A 248 -16.58 45.68 -20.14
N GLN A 249 -16.65 46.11 -18.88
CA GLN A 249 -16.19 45.31 -17.75
C GLN A 249 -17.10 44.09 -17.61
N ALA A 250 -16.60 42.92 -18.05
CA ALA A 250 -17.26 41.66 -17.75
C ALA A 250 -17.39 41.52 -16.23
N GLU A 251 -18.61 41.29 -15.76
CA GLU A 251 -18.91 41.04 -14.36
C GLU A 251 -18.19 39.77 -13.90
N ILE A 252 -17.38 39.88 -12.85
CA ILE A 252 -16.62 38.78 -12.27
C ILE A 252 -17.43 38.23 -11.09
N GLY A 253 -17.60 36.90 -11.03
CA GLY A 253 -18.22 36.24 -9.89
C GLY A 253 -17.22 35.81 -8.81
N PHE A 254 -17.74 35.33 -7.67
CA PHE A 254 -16.96 34.82 -6.55
C PHE A 254 -16.05 33.66 -6.95
N ASP A 255 -16.53 32.75 -7.81
CA ASP A 255 -15.81 31.57 -8.29
C ASP A 255 -14.74 31.90 -9.35
N ASP A 256 -14.83 33.06 -9.99
CA ASP A 256 -13.87 33.51 -11.02
C ASP A 256 -12.58 34.06 -10.40
N ILE A 257 -12.63 34.47 -9.13
CA ILE A 257 -11.48 34.96 -8.38
C ILE A 257 -10.58 33.75 -8.04
N PRO A 258 -9.30 33.75 -8.45
CA PRO A 258 -8.37 32.67 -8.16
C PRO A 258 -7.96 32.70 -6.68
N TRP A 259 -8.79 32.11 -5.84
CA TRP A 259 -8.52 31.93 -4.40
C TRP A 259 -7.35 30.95 -4.18
N PRO A 260 -6.47 31.18 -3.18
CA PRO A 260 -5.31 30.32 -2.92
C PRO A 260 -5.71 29.07 -2.14
N ILE A 261 -6.67 28.30 -2.65
CA ILE A 261 -7.21 27.08 -2.03
C ILE A 261 -7.36 25.98 -3.09
N LEU A 262 -7.12 24.73 -2.72
CA LEU A 262 -7.18 23.59 -3.66
C LEU A 262 -8.57 23.30 -4.23
N PRO A 263 -9.68 23.40 -3.45
CA PRO A 263 -11.01 23.11 -3.97
C PRO A 263 -11.42 24.00 -5.16
N ALA A 264 -10.86 25.22 -5.27
CA ALA A 264 -11.18 26.14 -6.36
C ALA A 264 -10.79 25.64 -7.76
N PHE A 265 -9.83 24.71 -7.84
CA PHE A 265 -9.26 24.23 -9.11
C PHE A 265 -9.73 22.83 -9.51
N LYS A 266 -10.38 22.07 -8.61
CA LYS A 266 -10.85 20.70 -8.88
C LYS A 266 -12.06 20.63 -9.83
N LYS A 267 -12.61 21.78 -10.26
CA LYS A 267 -13.86 21.88 -11.02
C LYS A 267 -13.74 21.55 -12.53
N SER A 268 -12.53 21.55 -13.11
CA SER A 268 -12.35 21.44 -14.57
C SER A 268 -12.44 20.00 -15.12
N ASP A 269 -12.01 19.00 -14.36
CA ASP A 269 -11.84 17.63 -14.89
C ASP A 269 -13.13 16.82 -15.00
N LYS A 270 -14.19 17.22 -14.30
CA LYS A 270 -15.47 16.49 -14.28
C LYS A 270 -16.57 17.32 -14.91
N LYS A 271 -16.54 17.43 -16.24
CA LYS A 271 -17.64 17.95 -17.08
C LYS A 271 -18.89 17.05 -17.10
N SER A 272 -19.01 16.11 -16.15
CA SER A 272 -20.10 15.14 -16.08
C SER A 272 -21.30 15.70 -15.32
N ALA A 273 -22.18 16.34 -16.10
CA ALA A 273 -23.65 16.27 -16.06
C ALA A 273 -24.47 16.62 -14.80
N SER A 274 -23.87 16.93 -13.64
CA SER A 274 -24.65 17.50 -12.53
C SER A 274 -24.15 18.89 -12.19
N ASP A 275 -24.87 19.90 -12.65
CA ASP A 275 -24.67 21.35 -12.48
C ASP A 275 -24.69 21.85 -11.02
N ASN A 276 -24.56 20.96 -10.02
CA ASN A 276 -24.12 21.36 -8.69
C ASN A 276 -22.61 21.59 -8.73
N ALA A 277 -22.21 22.64 -9.45
CA ALA A 277 -20.91 23.26 -9.28
C ALA A 277 -20.72 23.47 -7.77
N LEU A 278 -19.72 22.82 -7.18
CA LEU A 278 -19.40 22.95 -5.76
C LEU A 278 -19.10 24.42 -5.48
N SER A 279 -20.12 25.21 -5.12
CA SER A 279 -19.97 26.62 -4.80
C SER A 279 -18.98 26.71 -3.65
N LEU A 280 -17.89 27.45 -3.84
CA LEU A 280 -16.89 27.60 -2.80
C LEU A 280 -17.55 28.21 -1.56
N SER A 281 -17.43 27.52 -0.42
CA SER A 281 -17.92 27.99 0.87
C SER A 281 -16.86 28.85 1.54
N LEU A 282 -17.27 29.75 2.44
CA LEU A 282 -16.34 30.51 3.27
C LEU A 282 -15.56 29.59 4.23
N ASP A 283 -16.11 28.43 4.57
CA ASP A 283 -15.47 27.43 5.43
C ASP A 283 -14.27 26.74 4.76
N ASP A 284 -14.19 26.77 3.42
CA ASP A 284 -13.08 26.17 2.68
C ASP A 284 -11.78 26.99 2.84
N PHE A 285 -11.87 28.23 3.31
CA PHE A 285 -10.73 29.13 3.55
C PHE A 285 -10.04 28.85 4.88
N THR A 286 -9.75 27.57 5.14
CA THR A 286 -9.02 27.18 6.33
C THR A 286 -7.54 27.51 6.19
N ARG A 287 -6.88 27.71 7.33
CA ARG A 287 -5.42 27.88 7.39
C ARG A 287 -4.67 26.70 6.76
N GLY A 288 -5.17 25.48 6.94
CA GLY A 288 -4.57 24.26 6.40
C GLY A 288 -4.62 24.21 4.88
N GLU A 289 -5.77 24.56 4.28
CA GLU A 289 -5.94 24.56 2.81
C GLU A 289 -5.07 25.64 2.14
N ILE A 290 -5.06 26.86 2.69
CA ILE A 290 -4.21 27.96 2.17
C ILE A 290 -2.73 27.63 2.31
N SER A 291 -2.31 27.09 3.47
CA SER A 291 -0.93 26.67 3.70
C SER A 291 -0.50 25.54 2.76
N THR A 292 -1.36 24.53 2.61
CA THR A 292 -1.13 23.39 1.71
C THR A 292 -0.98 23.88 0.27
N PHE A 293 -1.88 24.75 -0.20
CA PHE A 293 -1.82 25.31 -1.55
C PHE A 293 -0.52 26.07 -1.83
N LEU A 294 -0.10 26.94 -0.91
CA LEU A 294 1.09 27.79 -1.08
C LEU A 294 2.42 27.06 -0.91
N PHE A 295 2.50 26.04 -0.04
CA PHE A 295 3.78 25.44 0.39
C PHE A 295 3.98 23.96 0.06
N THR A 296 3.09 23.29 -0.69
CA THR A 296 3.24 21.84 -0.96
C THR A 296 4.58 21.44 -1.56
N SER A 297 5.28 22.35 -2.27
CA SER A 297 6.57 22.03 -2.88
C SER A 297 7.75 22.06 -1.92
N SER A 298 7.61 22.59 -0.70
CA SER A 298 8.74 22.85 0.19
C SER A 298 8.79 22.00 1.45
N VAL A 299 7.80 21.15 1.72
CA VAL A 299 7.83 20.29 2.91
C VAL A 299 8.33 18.92 2.47
N PRO A 300 9.63 18.60 2.61
CA PRO A 300 10.04 17.21 2.67
C PRO A 300 9.26 16.60 3.83
N SER A 301 8.36 15.68 3.52
CA SER A 301 7.48 15.03 4.49
C SER A 301 8.35 14.48 5.63
N ALA A 302 8.31 15.15 6.79
CA ALA A 302 9.15 14.81 7.94
C ALA A 302 8.90 13.37 8.44
N ASP A 303 7.79 12.77 8.01
CA ASP A 303 7.40 11.39 8.33
C ASP A 303 8.27 10.34 7.64
N SER A 304 9.08 10.69 6.62
CA SER A 304 10.03 9.74 6.04
C SER A 304 11.31 9.54 6.88
N SER A 305 11.45 10.24 8.01
CA SER A 305 12.65 10.21 8.86
C SER A 305 12.54 9.30 10.10
N ILE A 306 11.36 8.71 10.36
CA ILE A 306 11.10 7.99 11.63
C ILE A 306 11.62 6.54 11.62
N ASP A 307 11.79 5.91 10.46
CA ASP A 307 12.13 4.47 10.40
C ASP A 307 13.63 4.13 10.46
N THR A 308 14.52 5.11 10.65
CA THR A 308 15.97 4.86 10.83
C THR A 308 16.42 5.02 12.29
N ALA A 309 15.54 4.76 13.26
CA ALA A 309 15.84 4.92 14.70
C ALA A 309 16.18 3.60 15.44
N ILE A 310 16.17 2.45 14.77
CA ILE A 310 16.49 1.15 15.40
C ILE A 310 17.89 0.71 14.97
N GLY A 311 18.91 1.32 15.57
CA GLY A 311 20.31 1.00 15.28
C GLY A 311 21.33 1.94 15.91
N LYS A 312 21.08 2.41 17.15
CA LYS A 312 22.03 3.20 17.92
C LYS A 312 23.21 2.32 18.34
N THR A 313 24.25 2.24 17.52
CA THR A 313 25.60 2.01 18.02
C THR A 313 26.23 3.38 18.27
N ASN A 314 26.49 3.67 19.53
CA ASN A 314 27.04 4.92 20.02
C ASN A 314 28.50 5.06 19.57
N SER A 315 28.73 5.65 18.40
CA SER A 315 30.04 6.15 17.99
C SER A 315 29.89 7.57 17.47
N PRO A 316 30.26 8.60 18.26
CA PRO A 316 30.28 9.98 17.81
C PRO A 316 31.46 10.17 16.84
N SER A 317 31.27 9.86 15.56
CA SER A 317 32.25 10.19 14.53
C SER A 317 32.11 11.66 14.13
N SER A 318 33.24 12.36 14.07
CA SER A 318 33.40 13.79 13.80
C SER A 318 33.03 14.22 12.36
N SER A 319 32.50 13.32 11.53
CA SER A 319 32.04 13.61 10.17
C SER A 319 30.61 14.18 10.10
N SER A 320 29.90 14.26 11.23
CA SER A 320 28.50 14.72 11.29
C SER A 320 28.29 16.23 11.11
N THR A 321 29.32 17.07 11.24
CA THR A 321 29.13 18.55 11.30
C THR A 321 28.89 19.19 9.94
N SER A 322 29.40 18.61 8.85
CA SER A 322 29.21 19.14 7.49
C SER A 322 27.77 18.92 6.99
N ALA A 323 27.20 17.75 7.24
CA ALA A 323 25.83 17.43 6.87
C ALA A 323 24.80 18.32 7.60
N GLN A 324 25.04 18.60 8.89
CA GLN A 324 24.18 19.50 9.67
C GLN A 324 24.16 20.93 9.11
N ARG A 325 25.33 21.48 8.74
CA ARG A 325 25.40 22.84 8.15
C ARG A 325 24.65 22.94 6.82
N LEU A 326 24.75 21.92 5.96
CA LEU A 326 24.01 21.91 4.70
C LEU A 326 22.50 21.88 4.94
N ALA A 327 22.02 21.05 5.87
CA ALA A 327 20.61 20.99 6.24
C ALA A 327 20.09 22.33 6.80
N GLU A 328 20.89 23.01 7.64
CA GLU A 328 20.55 24.35 8.15
C GLU A 328 20.46 25.40 7.04
N THR A 329 21.38 25.38 6.07
CA THR A 329 21.36 26.32 4.94
C THR A 329 20.14 26.12 4.04
N GLU A 330 19.77 24.86 3.76
CA GLU A 330 18.58 24.52 2.98
C GLU A 330 17.29 24.91 3.73
N MET A 331 17.20 24.64 5.03
CA MET A 331 16.06 25.08 5.85
C MET A 331 15.93 26.61 5.90
N ALA A 332 17.05 27.33 6.02
CA ALA A 332 17.04 28.80 6.00
C ALA A 332 16.59 29.35 4.65
N LYS A 333 17.00 28.73 3.55
CA LYS A 333 16.53 29.07 2.19
C LYS A 333 15.04 28.80 2.04
N ALA A 334 14.56 27.62 2.46
CA ALA A 334 13.14 27.28 2.43
C ALA A 334 12.27 28.26 3.24
N ARG A 335 12.75 28.74 4.40
CA ARG A 335 12.05 29.77 5.19
C ARG A 335 11.99 31.12 4.47
N LYS A 336 13.05 31.52 3.76
CA LYS A 336 13.06 32.76 2.95
C LYS A 336 12.07 32.65 1.78
N ASP A 337 12.12 31.54 1.05
CA ASP A 337 11.21 31.27 -0.07
C ASP A 337 9.75 31.22 0.41
N ARG A 338 9.50 30.64 1.59
CA ARG A 338 8.18 30.65 2.25
C ARG A 338 7.69 32.08 2.52
N LYS A 339 8.53 32.93 3.11
CA LYS A 339 8.19 34.34 3.42
C LYS A 339 7.96 35.17 2.16
N GLU A 340 8.74 34.93 1.11
CA GLU A 340 8.59 35.63 -0.16
C GLU A 340 7.25 35.30 -0.82
N LYS A 341 6.87 34.01 -0.89
CA LYS A 341 5.56 33.58 -1.39
C LYS A 341 4.40 34.18 -0.58
N LEU A 342 4.52 34.25 0.74
CA LEU A 342 3.52 34.89 1.60
C LEU A 342 3.40 36.39 1.32
N ARG A 343 4.53 37.10 1.17
CA ARG A 343 4.51 38.53 0.85
C ARG A 343 3.90 38.78 -0.52
N GLU A 344 4.26 37.98 -1.52
CA GLU A 344 3.70 38.11 -2.87
C GLU A 344 2.18 37.90 -2.87
N THR A 345 1.69 36.86 -2.19
CA THR A 345 0.25 36.59 -2.07
C THR A 345 -0.47 37.65 -1.27
N LEU A 346 0.09 38.10 -0.15
CA LEU A 346 -0.46 39.21 0.64
C LEU A 346 -0.56 40.50 -0.18
N LEU A 347 0.43 40.81 -1.02
CA LEU A 347 0.39 41.97 -1.91
C LEU A 347 -0.71 41.87 -2.98
N ARG A 348 -1.06 40.67 -3.42
CA ARG A 348 -2.17 40.42 -4.37
C ARG A 348 -3.53 40.56 -3.70
N PHE A 349 -3.65 40.09 -2.46
CA PHE A 349 -4.89 40.13 -1.66
C PHE A 349 -4.97 41.31 -0.69
N HIS A 350 -4.13 42.33 -0.85
CA HIS A 350 -4.19 43.51 0.00
C HIS A 350 -5.52 44.24 -0.22
N PRO A 351 -6.30 44.57 0.84
CA PRO A 351 -7.67 45.07 0.71
C PRO A 351 -7.78 46.29 -0.21
N ASP A 352 -6.93 47.30 0.03
CA ASP A 352 -6.89 48.53 -0.79
C ASP A 352 -6.61 48.28 -2.29
N LYS A 353 -5.61 47.46 -2.61
CA LYS A 353 -5.26 47.16 -4.00
C LYS A 353 -6.28 46.24 -4.67
N PHE A 354 -6.86 45.32 -3.91
CA PHE A 354 -7.87 44.41 -4.40
C PHE A 354 -9.17 45.17 -4.70
N GLU A 355 -9.58 46.08 -3.80
CA GLU A 355 -10.76 46.90 -3.95
C GLU A 355 -10.69 47.82 -5.17
N GLY A 356 -9.58 48.55 -5.33
CA GLY A 356 -9.40 49.45 -6.46
C GLY A 356 -9.30 48.74 -7.82
N ARG A 357 -8.89 47.47 -7.87
CA ARG A 357 -8.66 46.73 -9.13
C ARG A 357 -9.79 45.81 -9.53
N LEU A 358 -10.39 45.11 -8.56
CA LEU A 358 -11.31 44.00 -8.82
C LEU A 358 -12.72 44.28 -8.29
N MET A 359 -12.89 44.91 -7.13
CA MET A 359 -14.23 45.06 -6.50
C MET A 359 -15.22 45.89 -7.32
N SER A 360 -14.74 46.79 -8.19
CA SER A 360 -15.60 47.51 -9.14
C SER A 360 -16.27 46.59 -10.16
N ARG A 361 -15.62 45.47 -10.49
CA ARG A 361 -16.06 44.47 -11.49
C ARG A 361 -16.82 43.29 -10.89
N VAL A 362 -16.75 43.13 -9.57
CA VAL A 362 -17.46 42.05 -8.85
C VAL A 362 -18.95 42.35 -8.85
N ARG A 363 -19.77 41.32 -9.13
CA ARG A 363 -21.23 41.41 -9.05
C ARG A 363 -21.69 41.98 -7.71
N PRO A 364 -22.64 42.94 -7.68
CA PRO A 364 -23.04 43.61 -6.44
C PRO A 364 -23.51 42.63 -5.35
N ASP A 365 -24.21 41.56 -5.74
CA ASP A 365 -24.75 40.54 -4.84
C ASP A 365 -23.67 39.70 -4.16
N GLU A 366 -22.49 39.59 -4.78
CA GLU A 366 -21.38 38.77 -4.30
C GLU A 366 -20.29 39.59 -3.61
N LYS A 367 -20.36 40.92 -3.65
CA LYS A 367 -19.35 41.81 -3.04
C LYS A 367 -19.13 41.52 -1.56
N VAL A 368 -20.20 41.32 -0.80
CA VAL A 368 -20.13 41.01 0.64
C VAL A 368 -19.35 39.71 0.86
N LYS A 369 -19.68 38.66 0.10
CA LYS A 369 -19.02 37.35 0.17
C LYS A 369 -17.54 37.44 -0.21
N VAL A 370 -17.20 38.20 -1.25
CA VAL A 370 -15.82 38.44 -1.68
C VAL A 370 -15.03 39.18 -0.60
N THR A 371 -15.61 40.21 0.02
CA THR A 371 -14.96 40.98 1.10
C THR A 371 -14.71 40.11 2.33
N GLU A 372 -15.67 39.26 2.71
CA GLU A 372 -15.50 38.31 3.83
C GLU A 372 -14.39 37.29 3.55
N ALA A 373 -14.40 36.66 2.37
CA ALA A 373 -13.35 35.72 1.97
C ALA A 373 -11.97 36.39 1.93
N LEU A 374 -11.89 37.62 1.40
CA LEU A 374 -10.66 38.42 1.37
C LEU A 374 -10.13 38.67 2.79
N ALA A 375 -11.02 39.03 3.73
CA ALA A 375 -10.64 39.26 5.13
C ALA A 375 -10.10 37.98 5.80
N ILE A 376 -10.71 36.82 5.53
CA ILE A 376 -10.25 35.52 6.04
C ILE A 376 -8.86 35.21 5.47
N VAL A 377 -8.67 35.34 4.16
CA VAL A 377 -7.38 35.08 3.49
C VAL A 377 -6.28 35.98 4.05
N VAL A 378 -6.51 37.28 4.17
CA VAL A 378 -5.52 38.23 4.70
C VAL A 378 -5.15 37.90 6.15
N ARG A 379 -6.13 37.53 6.99
CA ARG A 379 -5.88 37.09 8.37
C ARG A 379 -4.97 35.86 8.40
N VAL A 380 -5.32 34.82 7.65
CA VAL A 380 -4.53 33.59 7.56
C VAL A 380 -3.12 33.85 7.03
N LEU A 381 -2.95 34.71 6.02
CA LEU A 381 -1.64 35.05 5.48
C LEU A 381 -0.76 35.78 6.50
N ASN A 382 -1.34 36.69 7.29
CA ASN A 382 -0.63 37.38 8.36
C ASN A 382 -0.22 36.42 9.50
N ASP A 383 -1.12 35.51 9.89
CA ASP A 383 -0.82 34.47 10.89
C ASP A 383 0.35 33.58 10.41
N LEU A 384 0.32 33.14 9.14
CA LEU A 384 1.38 32.34 8.54
C LEU A 384 2.71 33.10 8.40
N MET A 385 2.68 34.43 8.24
CA MET A 385 3.90 35.26 8.24
C MET A 385 4.51 35.41 9.62
N GLY A 386 3.70 35.42 10.68
CA GLY A 386 4.18 35.52 12.07
C GLY A 386 4.89 34.26 12.57
N GLU A 387 4.57 33.09 12.00
CA GLU A 387 5.12 31.79 12.42
C GLU A 387 6.45 31.40 11.76
N GLY A 388 6.79 32.01 10.63
CA GLY A 388 8.04 31.74 9.90
C GLY A 388 9.12 32.75 10.26
#